data_AF-A0A938RR06-F1
#
_entry.id   AF-A0A938RR06-F1
#
_cell.length_a   1.000
_cell.length_b   1.000
_cell.length_c   1.000
_cell.angle_alpha   90.00
_cell.angle_beta   90.00
_cell.angle_gamma   90.00
#
_symmetry.space_group_name_H-M   'P 1'
#
loop_
_entity.id
_entity.type
_entity.pdbx_description
1 polymer ?
#
loop_
_entity_poly.entity_id
_entity_poly.type
_entity_poly.pdbx_seq_one_letter_code
_entity_poly.pdbx_strand_id
1 'polypeptide(L)' 'MTLKDYFDNAKGYGVLATADAAGKVNTAIYSRPHVMDEKTVAFIMAERLTHENIKSNPWASYLFMEAGGGWSG' A
#
# COMPACT_ATOMS: atom_id res chain seq x y z
N MET A 1 2.86 16.29 12.33
CA MET A 1 1.80 15.30 12.05
C MET A 1 2.44 13.93 12.03
N THR A 2 1.94 12.96 12.77
CA THR A 2 2.47 11.58 12.70
C THR A 2 1.97 10.90 11.42
N LEU A 3 2.62 9.80 11.00
CA LEU A 3 2.15 9.02 9.86
C LEU A 3 0.73 8.46 10.10
N LYS A 4 0.41 8.16 11.35
CA LYS A 4 -0.94 7.75 11.75
C LYS A 4 -1.95 8.87 11.53
N ASP A 5 -1.69 10.06 12.06
CA ASP A 5 -2.59 11.22 11.89
C ASP A 5 -2.80 11.54 10.41
N TYR A 6 -1.75 11.40 9.60
CA TYR A 6 -1.81 11.60 8.16
C TYR A 6 -2.81 10.64 7.51
N PHE A 7 -2.64 9.32 7.68
CA PHE A 7 -3.51 8.35 7.01
C PHE A 7 -4.93 8.28 7.60
N ASP A 8 -5.14 8.70 8.85
CA ASP A 8 -6.48 8.82 9.43
C ASP A 8 -7.30 9.91 8.71
N ASN A 9 -6.65 11.03 8.35
CA ASN A 9 -7.32 12.22 7.80
C ASN A 9 -7.25 12.34 6.28
N ALA A 10 -6.13 11.94 5.66
CA ALA A 10 -5.94 12.05 4.22
C ALA A 10 -6.90 11.13 3.47
N LYS A 11 -7.60 11.67 2.46
CA LYS A 11 -8.46 10.90 1.55
C LYS A 11 -7.71 10.67 0.26
N GLY A 12 -7.93 9.53 -0.40
CA GLY A 12 -7.19 9.20 -1.61
C GLY A 12 -7.28 7.73 -1.98
N TYR A 13 -6.48 7.34 -2.96
CA TYR A 13 -6.39 5.97 -3.46
C TYR A 13 -4.98 5.41 -3.24
N GLY A 14 -4.91 4.18 -2.73
CA GLY A 14 -3.67 3.44 -2.55
C GLY A 14 -3.47 2.43 -3.68
N VAL A 15 -2.22 2.28 -4.12
CA VAL A 15 -1.79 1.24 -5.04
C VAL A 15 -0.66 0.45 -4.37
N LEU A 16 -0.83 -0.86 -4.26
CA LEU A 16 0.21 -1.76 -3.78
C LEU A 16 0.80 -2.53 -4.96
N ALA A 17 2.07 -2.31 -5.23
CA ALA A 17 2.86 -3.01 -6.22
C ALA A 17 3.61 -4.18 -5.57
N THR A 18 3.58 -5.33 -6.22
CA THR A 18 4.22 -6.59 -5.80
C THR A 18 4.80 -7.29 -7.01
N ALA A 19 5.61 -8.33 -6.80
CA ALA A 19 6.01 -9.25 -7.85
C ALA A 19 6.05 -10.68 -7.32
N ASP A 20 5.87 -11.67 -8.18
CA ASP A 20 6.11 -13.07 -7.82
C ASP A 20 7.63 -13.37 -7.72
N ALA A 21 7.99 -14.62 -7.40
CA ALA A 21 9.37 -15.07 -7.30
C ALA A 21 10.14 -15.06 -8.65
N ALA A 22 9.44 -15.03 -9.79
CA ALA A 22 10.04 -14.90 -11.11
C ALA A 22 10.20 -13.43 -11.54
N GLY A 23 9.73 -12.48 -10.72
CA GLY A 23 9.80 -11.05 -11.01
C GLY A 23 8.63 -10.53 -11.84
N LYS A 24 7.55 -11.32 -12.03
CA LYS A 24 6.36 -10.85 -12.73
C LYS A 24 5.60 -9.87 -11.84
N VAL A 25 5.56 -8.61 -12.26
CA VAL A 25 4.96 -7.52 -11.51
C VAL A 25 3.43 -7.56 -11.50
N ASN A 26 2.84 -7.05 -10.42
CA ASN A 26 1.41 -6.87 -10.24
C ASN A 26 1.13 -5.59 -9.44
N THR A 27 0.06 -4.87 -9.79
CA THR A 27 -0.43 -3.70 -9.05
C THR A 27 -1.91 -3.87 -8.74
N ALA A 28 -2.31 -3.53 -7.51
CA ALA A 28 -3.70 -3.61 -7.08
C ALA A 28 -4.09 -2.38 -6.26
N ILE A 29 -5.34 -1.97 -6.38
CA ILE A 29 -5.92 -0.92 -5.53
C ILE A 29 -6.07 -1.46 -4.11
N TYR A 30 -5.52 -0.71 -3.16
CA TYR A 30 -5.63 -0.98 -1.72
C TYR A 30 -6.13 0.26 -0.99
N SER A 31 -6.82 0.02 0.13
CA SER A 31 -7.19 1.10 1.05
C SER A 31 -5.94 1.70 1.71
N ARG A 32 -6.15 2.84 2.37
CA ARG A 32 -5.15 3.39 3.30
C ARG A 32 -4.71 2.32 4.30
N PRO A 33 -3.41 2.23 4.61
CA PRO A 33 -2.92 1.27 5.59
C PRO A 33 -3.42 1.60 6.99
N HIS A 34 -3.45 0.59 7.85
CA HIS A 34 -3.51 0.82 9.29
C HIS A 34 -2.08 1.00 9.82
N VAL A 35 -1.78 2.17 10.38
CA VAL A 35 -0.46 2.46 10.97
C VAL A 35 -0.40 1.84 12.37
N MET A 36 0.46 0.84 12.55
CA MET A 36 0.64 0.13 13.82
C MET A 36 1.60 0.89 14.74
N ASP A 37 2.70 1.38 14.17
CA ASP A 37 3.75 2.16 14.83
C ASP A 37 4.55 2.98 13.80
N GLU A 38 5.65 3.61 14.20
CA GLU A 38 6.47 4.48 13.33
C GLU A 38 7.11 3.79 12.12
N LYS A 39 7.26 2.46 12.16
CA LYS A 39 7.95 1.68 11.12
C LYS A 39 7.08 0.60 10.50
N THR A 40 5.89 0.38 11.04
CA THR A 40 5.03 -0.74 10.67
C THR A 40 3.64 -0.27 10.26
N VAL A 41 3.23 -0.73 9.08
CA VAL A 41 1.87 -0.56 8.56
C VAL A 41 1.26 -1.92 8.22
N ALA A 42 -0.06 -2.02 8.32
CA ALA A 42 -0.82 -3.24 8.06
C ALA A 42 -1.88 -3.02 6.97
N PHE A 43 -2.07 -4.05 6.15
CA PHE A 43 -3.13 -4.12 5.15
C PHE A 43 -3.93 -5.41 5.37
N ILE A 44 -5.26 -5.32 5.24
CA ILE A 44 -6.11 -6.51 5.14
C ILE A 44 -6.05 -6.98 3.68
N MET A 45 -5.58 -8.20 3.45
CA MET A 45 -5.46 -8.77 2.12
C MET A 45 -6.42 -9.95 1.97
N ALA A 46 -7.23 -9.93 0.91
CA ALA A 46 -7.91 -11.15 0.48
C ALA A 46 -6.88 -12.11 -0.14
N GLU A 47 -7.18 -13.41 -0.14
CA GLU A 47 -6.37 -14.47 -0.76
C GLU A 47 -6.42 -14.37 -2.30
N ARG A 48 -5.72 -13.36 -2.83
CA ARG A 48 -5.61 -13.03 -4.26
C ARG A 48 -4.14 -12.91 -4.66
N LEU A 49 -3.88 -12.57 -5.92
CA LEU A 49 -2.52 -12.52 -6.49
C LEU A 49 -1.53 -11.70 -5.65
N THR A 50 -1.91 -10.52 -5.13
CA THR A 50 -1.04 -9.72 -4.25
C THR A 50 -0.63 -10.48 -2.99
N HIS A 51 -1.56 -11.20 -2.34
CA HIS A 51 -1.27 -11.99 -1.15
C HIS A 51 -0.33 -13.17 -1.46
N GLU A 52 -0.56 -13.86 -2.58
CA GLU A 52 0.31 -14.96 -3.02
C GLU A 52 1.70 -14.46 -3.44
N ASN A 53 1.78 -13.30 -4.08
CA ASN A 53 3.06 -12.66 -4.41
C ASN A 53 3.87 -12.40 -3.14
N ILE A 54 3.29 -11.74 -2.12
CA ILE A 54 3.99 -11.41 -0.86
C ILE A 54 4.49 -12.64 -0.11
N LYS A 55 3.74 -13.76 -0.14
CA LYS A 55 4.20 -15.03 0.44
C LYS A 55 5.46 -15.56 -0.23
N SER A 56 5.57 -15.42 -1.56
CA SER A 56 6.71 -15.91 -2.33
C SER A 56 7.87 -14.90 -2.43
N ASN A 57 7.56 -13.61 -2.30
CA ASN A 57 8.45 -12.48 -2.47
C ASN A 57 7.99 -11.32 -1.58
N PRO A 58 8.69 -11.03 -0.46
CA PRO A 58 8.22 -10.07 0.54
C PRO A 58 8.39 -8.59 0.13
N TRP A 59 8.90 -8.32 -1.08
CA TRP A 59 9.13 -6.96 -1.55
C TRP A 59 7.86 -6.33 -2.12
N ALA A 60 7.54 -5.12 -1.65
CA ALA A 60 6.39 -4.36 -2.08
C ALA A 60 6.69 -2.85 -2.13
N SER A 61 5.93 -2.12 -2.95
CA SER A 61 5.92 -0.66 -2.96
C SER A 61 4.49 -0.16 -2.85
N TYR A 62 4.24 0.76 -1.93
CA TYR A 62 2.93 1.38 -1.75
C TYR A 62 2.98 2.84 -2.20
N LEU A 63 2.09 3.20 -3.10
CA LEU A 63 1.88 4.56 -3.57
C LEU A 63 0.50 5.02 -3.11
N PHE A 64 0.43 6.19 -2.51
CA PHE A 64 -0.82 6.83 -2.13
C PHE A 64 -0.98 8.15 -2.86
N MET A 65 -2.13 8.34 -3.50
CA MET A 65 -2.48 9.57 -4.18
C MET A 65 -3.64 10.24 -3.44
N GLU A 66 -3.38 11.42 -2.89
CA GLU A 66 -4.39 12.22 -2.20
C GLU A 66 -5.51 12.66 -3.16
N ALA A 67 -6.74 12.71 -2.63
CA ALA A 67 -7.88 13.28 -3.30
C ALA A 67 -7.81 14.82 -3.29
N GLY A 68 -8.21 15.48 -4.37
CA GLY A 68 -8.24 16.95 -4.45
C GLY A 68 -7.56 17.53 -5.67
N GLY A 69 -6.80 16.73 -6.43
CA GLY A 69 -6.26 17.10 -7.74
C GLY A 69 -5.11 18.12 -7.64
N GLY A 70 -3.89 17.61 -7.70
CA GLY A 70 -2.68 18.43 -7.74
C GLY A 70 -1.46 17.61 -7.32
N TRP A 71 -0.31 17.89 -7.92
CA TRP A 71 0.97 17.42 -7.41
C TRP A 71 1.51 18.50 -6.49
N SER A 72 1.67 18.14 -5.22
CA SER A 72 2.37 18.94 -4.21
C SER A 72 3.57 18.12 -3.78
N GLY A 73 4.67 18.28 -4.52
CA GLY A 73 5.96 17.66 -4.21
C GLY A 73 6.55 18.17 -2.91
#